data_AF-A0A7K8JFC5-F1
#
_entry.id   AF-A0A7K8JFC5-F1
#
_cell.length_a   1.000
_cell.length_b   1.000
_cell.length_c   1.000
_cell.angle_alpha   90.00
_cell.angle_beta   90.00
_cell.angle_gamma   90.00
#
_symmetry.space_group_name_H-M   'P 1'
#
loop_
_entity.id
_entity.type
_entity.pdbx_description
1 polymer ?
#
loop_
_entity_poly.entity_id
_entity_poly.type
_entity_poly.pdbx_seq_one_letter_code
_entity_poly.pdbx_strand_id
1 'polypeptide(L)' 'MGILVLVFILISLTQHGDAHGPDSCNHGGGLCRVGTCVSGEYLAQYCFEPIILCCKNLSLTTTES' A
#
# COMPACT_ATOMS: atom_id res chain seq x y z
N MET A 1 11.48 35.94 -0.32
CA MET A 1 11.51 34.79 0.62
C MET A 1 10.13 34.16 0.85
N GLY A 2 9.05 34.93 1.09
CA GLY A 2 7.74 34.34 1.42
C GLY A 2 7.02 33.57 0.28
N ILE A 3 7.20 34.00 -0.98
CA ILE A 3 6.52 33.36 -2.12
C ILE A 3 7.03 31.94 -2.37
N LEU A 4 8.34 31.71 -2.24
CA LEU A 4 8.94 30.38 -2.41
C LEU A 4 8.37 29.38 -1.39
N VAL A 5 8.20 29.81 -0.14
CA VAL A 5 7.62 28.96 0.92
C VAL A 5 6.17 28.60 0.59
N LEU A 6 5.36 29.55 0.12
CA LEU A 6 3.99 29.30 -0.33
C LEU A 6 3.93 28.28 -1.48
N VAL A 7 4.82 28.40 -2.46
CA VAL A 7 4.90 27.46 -3.59
C VAL A 7 5.28 26.06 -3.11
N PHE A 8 6.26 25.93 -2.21
CA PHE A 8 6.64 24.63 -1.64
C PHE A 8 5.49 23.97 -0.88
N ILE A 9 4.75 24.74 -0.07
CA ILE A 9 3.59 24.23 0.68
C ILE A 9 2.52 23.70 -0.30
N LEU A 10 2.18 24.46 -1.33
CA LEU A 10 1.19 24.06 -2.33
C LEU A 10 1.60 22.77 -3.06
N ILE A 11 2.87 22.63 -3.45
CA ILE A 11 3.38 21.42 -4.11
C ILE A 11 3.21 20.21 -3.19
N SER A 12 3.60 20.31 -1.92
CA SER A 12 3.46 19.22 -0.95
C SER A 12 1.99 18.84 -0.69
N LEU A 13 1.07 19.80 -0.70
CA LEU A 13 -0.37 19.55 -0.57
C LEU A 13 -1.00 18.90 -1.81
N THR A 14 -0.51 19.23 -3.00
CA THR A 14 -1.00 18.66 -4.27
C THR A 14 -0.40 17.29 -4.59
N GLN A 15 0.70 16.93 -3.94
CA GLN A 15 1.30 15.62 -4.12
C GLN A 15 0.33 14.57 -3.57
N HIS A 16 -0.16 13.70 -4.44
CA HIS A 16 -0.89 12.52 -4.00
C HIS A 16 -0.01 11.79 -2.98
N GLY A 17 -0.56 11.51 -1.81
CA GLY A 17 0.12 10.61 -0.89
C GLY A 17 0.38 9.30 -1.61
N ASP A 18 1.52 8.67 -1.34
CA ASP A 18 1.84 7.31 -1.77
C ASP A 18 1.00 6.27 -0.99
N ALA A 19 -0.29 6.58 -0.83
CA ALA A 19 -1.26 5.68 -0.27
C ALA A 19 -1.70 4.76 -1.40
N HIS A 20 -0.99 3.65 -1.55
CA HIS A 20 -1.48 2.54 -2.35
C HIS A 20 -2.79 2.05 -1.72
N GLY A 21 -3.91 2.54 -2.28
CA GLY A 21 -5.24 2.14 -1.83
C GLY A 21 -5.45 0.62 -1.95
N PRO A 22 -6.51 0.10 -1.32
CA PRO A 22 -6.81 -1.34 -1.29
C PRO A 22 -6.92 -1.98 -2.69
N ASP A 23 -7.21 -1.18 -3.72
CA ASP A 23 -7.28 -1.61 -5.11
C ASP A 23 -5.96 -2.20 -5.63
N SER A 24 -4.80 -1.67 -5.21
CA SER A 24 -3.49 -2.23 -5.57
C SER A 24 -3.35 -3.68 -5.05
N CYS A 25 -3.79 -3.92 -3.81
CA CYS A 25 -3.77 -5.25 -3.20
C CYS A 25 -4.71 -6.23 -3.93
N ASN A 26 -5.95 -5.82 -4.17
CA ASN A 26 -6.96 -6.65 -4.81
C ASN A 26 -6.59 -7.02 -6.25
N HIS A 27 -6.06 -6.07 -7.05
CA HIS A 27 -5.56 -6.37 -8.40
C HIS A 27 -4.38 -7.35 -8.39
N GLY A 28 -3.56 -7.31 -7.34
CA GLY A 28 -2.45 -8.24 -7.16
C GLY A 28 -2.85 -9.62 -6.62
N GLY A 29 -4.14 -9.93 -6.55
CA GLY A 29 -4.67 -11.19 -6.01
C GLY A 29 -4.59 -11.31 -4.48
N GLY A 30 -4.37 -10.20 -3.79
CA GLY A 30 -4.38 -10.14 -2.33
C GLY A 30 -5.72 -9.69 -1.76
N LEU A 31 -5.86 -9.79 -0.45
CA LEU A 31 -7.00 -9.31 0.33
C LEU A 31 -6.51 -8.40 1.45
N CYS A 32 -7.18 -7.26 1.63
CA CYS A 32 -6.90 -6.36 2.74
C CYS A 32 -7.51 -6.90 4.04
N ARG A 33 -6.70 -7.08 5.08
CA ARG A 33 -7.11 -7.54 6.42
C ARG A 33 -6.65 -6.56 7.49
N VAL A 34 -7.48 -6.39 8.51
CA VAL A 34 -7.12 -5.58 9.69
C VAL A 34 -6.31 -6.44 10.66
N GLY A 35 -5.17 -5.93 11.11
CA GLY A 35 -4.40 -6.52 12.21
C GLY A 35 -3.40 -7.62 11.80
N THR A 36 -3.85 -8.76 11.29
CA THR A 36 -2.94 -9.86 10.89
C THR A 36 -3.43 -10.60 9.64
N CYS A 37 -2.49 -11.22 8.91
CA CYS A 37 -2.81 -12.21 7.89
C CYS A 37 -3.18 -13.56 8.53
N VAL A 38 -3.98 -14.37 7.83
CA VAL A 38 -4.33 -15.72 8.33
C VAL A 38 -3.23 -16.73 7.99
N SER A 39 -3.25 -17.89 8.66
CA SER A 39 -2.30 -18.96 8.37
C SER A 39 -2.42 -19.41 6.91
N GLY A 40 -1.30 -19.44 6.19
CA GLY A 40 -1.26 -19.73 4.75
C GLY A 40 -1.19 -18.47 3.85
N GLU A 41 -1.28 -17.28 4.44
CA GLU A 41 -1.03 -16.00 3.76
C GLU A 41 0.30 -15.38 4.22
N TYR A 42 0.88 -14.51 3.39
CA TYR A 42 2.01 -13.66 3.74
C TYR A 42 1.66 -12.17 3.58
N LEU A 43 2.34 -11.32 4.35
CA LEU A 43 2.23 -9.87 4.25
C LEU A 43 2.98 -9.37 3.00
N ALA A 44 2.25 -8.82 2.03
CA ALA A 44 2.86 -8.27 0.81
C ALA A 44 3.12 -6.76 0.89
N GLN A 45 2.17 -5.99 1.43
CA GLN A 45 2.23 -4.53 1.60
C GLN A 45 1.16 -4.08 2.62
N TYR A 46 0.99 -2.78 2.84
CA TYR A 46 -0.14 -2.23 3.57
C TYR A 46 -1.19 -1.67 2.61
N CYS A 47 -2.47 -1.94 2.85
CA CYS A 47 -3.57 -1.21 2.22
C CYS A 47 -3.84 0.13 2.93
N PHE A 48 -3.47 0.20 4.22
CA PHE A 48 -3.45 1.41 5.01
C PHE A 48 -2.44 1.24 6.15
N GLU A 49 -1.31 1.94 6.06
CA GLU A 49 -0.28 1.89 7.09
C GLU A 49 -0.83 2.30 8.47
N PRO A 50 -0.45 1.64 9.57
CA PRO A 50 0.13 0.29 9.70
C PRO A 50 -0.94 -0.79 9.97
N ILE A 51 -2.23 -0.45 9.93
CA ILE A 51 -3.31 -1.25 10.53
C ILE A 51 -3.93 -2.24 9.54
N ILE A 52 -4.01 -1.86 8.25
CA ILE A 52 -4.64 -2.67 7.22
C ILE A 52 -3.55 -3.25 6.32
N LEU A 53 -3.40 -4.56 6.41
CA LEU A 53 -2.38 -5.34 5.73
C LEU A 53 -2.93 -5.94 4.45
N CYS A 54 -2.12 -5.95 3.39
CA CYS A 54 -2.39 -6.70 2.18
C CYS A 54 -1.84 -8.13 2.35
N CYS A 55 -2.74 -9.10 2.48
CA CYS A 55 -2.41 -10.49 2.67
C CYS A 55 -2.58 -11.25 1.35
N LYS A 56 -1.56 -12.00 0.94
CA LYS A 56 -1.59 -12.84 -0.25
C LYS A 56 -1.44 -14.29 0.14
N ASN A 57 -2.17 -15.18 -0.53
CA ASN A 57 -1.98 -16.62 -0.33
C ASN A 57 -0.56 -17.03 -0.75
N LEU A 58 0.03 -17.94 0.02
CA LEU A 58 1.19 -18.73 -0.38
C LEU A 58 0.76 -19.70 -1.50
N SER A 59 0.33 -19.18 -2.64
CA SER A 59 0.24 -19.98 -3.85
C SER A 59 1.66 -20.28 -4.28
N LEU A 60 1.94 -21.56 -4.54
CA LEU A 60 3.15 -22.08 -5.17
C LEU A 60 3.19 -21.63 -6.65
N THR A 61 3.03 -20.34 -6.91
CA THR A 61 3.23 -19.77 -8.23
C THR A 61 4.72 -19.54 -8.34
N THR A 62 5.36 -20.55 -8.93
CA THR A 62 6.69 -20.54 -9.51
C THR A 62 7.08 -19.11 -9.91
N THR A 63 8.05 -18.54 -9.20
CA THR A 63 8.92 -17.53 -9.78
C THR A 63 9.52 -18.17 -11.03
N GLU A 64 9.00 -17.86 -12.22
CA GLU A 64 9.83 -18.05 -13.41
C GLU A 64 11.03 -17.14 -13.22
N SER A 65 12.20 -17.79 -13.24
CA SER A 65 13.51 -17.21 -12.99
C SER A 65 14.03 -16.43 -14.18
#